data_AF-A0A936M016-F1
#
_entry.id   AF-A0A936M016-F1
#
_cell.length_a   1.000
_cell.length_b   1.000
_cell.length_c   1.000
_cell.angle_alpha   90.00
_cell.angle_beta   90.00
_cell.angle_gamma   90.00
#
_symmetry.space_group_name_H-M   'P 1'
#
loop_
_entity.id
_entity.type
_entity.pdbx_description
1 polymer ?
#
loop_
_entity_poly.entity_id
_entity_poly.type
_entity_poly.pdbx_seq_one_letter_code
_entity_poly.pdbx_strand_id
1 'polypeptide(L)'
;MVNAALGGPCVTDGRSVLLSWTASTSPGISGYRVHRSNTSGGPYTMLNTSLVTGVTYTDTTVQSGQTYYYVVTAVDTSNNQSGYSNQASAAIPQ
;
A
#
# COMPACT_ATOMS: atom_id res chain seq x y z
N MET A 1 0.16 0.75 -18.77
CA MET A 1 -0.33 0.00 -17.60
C MET A 1 0.10 0.79 -16.37
N VAL A 2 -0.84 1.02 -15.44
CA VAL A 2 -0.66 1.85 -14.25
C VAL A 2 -0.08 0.97 -13.15
N ASN A 3 1.18 1.18 -12.78
CA ASN A 3 1.85 0.39 -11.75
C ASN A 3 2.39 1.35 -10.69
N ALA A 4 1.86 1.28 -9.48
CA ALA A 4 2.62 1.71 -8.31
C ALA A 4 3.68 0.63 -8.05
N ALA A 5 4.91 1.03 -7.73
CA ALA A 5 5.95 0.09 -7.35
C ALA A 5 6.26 0.29 -5.86
N LEU A 6 5.89 -0.65 -5.00
CA LEU A 6 6.33 -0.65 -3.60
C LEU A 6 7.83 -0.95 -3.56
N GLY A 7 8.63 -0.05 -3.02
CA GLY A 7 10.11 -0.11 -3.14
C GLY A 7 10.91 0.48 -1.98
N GLY A 8 10.27 0.90 -0.89
CA GLY A 8 11.00 1.39 0.29
C GLY A 8 11.23 0.31 1.36
N PRO A 9 12.25 0.48 2.22
CA PRO A 9 12.40 -0.34 3.40
C PRO A 9 11.15 -0.20 4.28
N CYS A 10 10.54 -1.33 4.66
CA CYS A 10 9.57 -1.34 5.73
C CYS A 10 10.30 -0.98 7.04
N VAL A 11 10.31 0.30 7.40
CA VAL A 11 10.84 0.73 8.70
C VAL A 11 9.81 0.33 9.74
N THR A 12 10.16 -0.67 10.55
CA THR A 12 9.34 -1.19 11.65
C THR A 12 9.75 -0.52 12.95
N ASP A 13 8.94 0.41 13.46
CA ASP A 13 9.09 0.92 14.84
C ASP A 13 8.29 0.05 15.81
N GLY A 14 8.47 -1.28 15.72
CA GLY A 14 7.80 -2.31 16.53
C GLY A 14 6.27 -2.44 16.39
N ARG A 15 5.56 -1.42 15.89
CA ARG A 15 4.08 -1.33 15.82
C ARG A 15 3.57 -0.60 14.57
N SER A 16 4.42 -0.29 13.61
CA SER A 16 4.02 0.44 12.42
C SER A 16 4.83 0.01 11.21
N VAL A 17 4.21 0.06 10.03
CA VAL A 17 4.85 -0.17 8.74
C VAL A 17 4.75 1.11 7.93
N LEU A 18 5.90 1.73 7.63
CA LEU A 18 5.97 2.76 6.61
C LEU A 18 6.06 2.11 5.23
N LEU A 19 5.04 2.33 4.41
CA LEU A 19 5.05 2.00 3.00
C LEU A 19 5.45 3.23 2.19
N SER A 20 6.31 3.03 1.21
CA SER A 20 6.55 4.01 0.16
C SER A 20 6.54 3.32 -1.21
N TRP A 21 5.88 3.96 -2.16
CA TRP A 21 5.82 3.51 -3.54
C TRP A 21 6.29 4.58 -4.52
N THR A 22 6.51 4.20 -5.77
CA THR A 22 6.74 5.16 -6.85
C THR A 22 5.40 5.65 -7.38
N ALA A 23 5.25 6.96 -7.56
CA ALA A 23 4.06 7.55 -8.17
C ALA A 23 3.83 6.99 -9.58
N SER A 24 2.57 6.81 -9.95
CA SER A 24 2.22 6.44 -11.31
C SER A 24 2.45 7.60 -12.27
N THR A 25 2.99 7.32 -13.46
CA THR A 25 3.22 8.30 -14.53
C THR A 25 1.97 8.62 -15.35
N SER A 26 0.84 7.97 -15.05
CA SER A 26 -0.41 8.22 -15.75
C SER A 26 -0.91 9.64 -15.45
N PRO A 27 -1.33 10.42 -16.46
CA PRO A 27 -1.98 11.70 -16.21
C PRO A 27 -3.32 11.47 -15.49
N GLY A 28 -3.70 12.43 -14.65
CA GLY A 28 -5.02 12.45 -14.00
C GLY A 28 -5.18 11.56 -12.76
N ILE A 29 -4.09 11.22 -12.06
CA ILE A 29 -4.19 10.53 -10.76
C ILE A 29 -4.69 11.49 -9.68
N SER A 30 -5.82 11.13 -9.06
CA SER A 30 -6.40 11.80 -7.89
C SER A 30 -5.71 11.35 -6.59
N GLY A 31 -5.26 10.10 -6.53
CA GLY A 31 -4.44 9.60 -5.43
C GLY A 31 -4.32 8.08 -5.43
N TYR A 32 -3.99 7.51 -4.27
CA TYR A 32 -3.69 6.10 -4.10
C TYR A 32 -4.55 5.46 -3.00
N ARG A 33 -4.83 4.18 -3.19
CA ARG A 33 -5.50 3.30 -2.25
C ARG A 33 -4.55 2.21 -1.83
N VAL A 34 -4.37 2.06 -0.52
CA VAL A 34 -3.50 1.07 0.10
C VAL A 34 -4.37 -0.05 0.62
N HIS A 35 -4.02 -1.27 0.25
CA HIS A 35 -4.70 -2.47 0.68
C HIS A 35 -3.71 -3.41 1.36
N ARG A 36 -4.18 -4.17 2.34
CA ARG A 36 -3.40 -5.09 3.16
C ARG A 36 -4.08 -6.44 3.27
N SER A 37 -3.29 -7.51 3.28
CA SER A 37 -3.72 -8.87 3.55
C SER A 37 -2.77 -9.51 4.57
N ASN A 38 -3.29 -10.47 5.34
CA ASN A 38 -2.47 -11.36 6.18
C ASN A 38 -1.98 -12.60 5.40
N THR A 39 -2.51 -12.82 4.20
CA THR A 39 -2.19 -13.95 3.33
C THR A 39 -1.62 -13.43 2.01
N SER A 40 -0.53 -14.04 1.54
CA SER A 40 0.03 -13.69 0.24
C SER A 40 -1.00 -13.97 -0.86
N GLY A 41 -1.30 -12.96 -1.66
CA GLY A 41 -2.27 -13.04 -2.76
C GLY A 41 -3.67 -12.54 -2.40
N GLY A 42 -3.92 -12.23 -1.12
CA GLY A 42 -5.19 -11.71 -0.64
C GLY A 42 -6.02 -12.75 0.14
N PRO A 43 -7.28 -12.42 0.48
CA PRO A 43 -8.01 -11.22 0.12
C PRO A 43 -7.42 -9.95 0.75
N TYR A 44 -7.35 -8.86 -0.03
CA TYR A 44 -6.86 -7.58 0.48
C TYR A 44 -8.00 -6.74 1.06
N THR A 45 -7.73 -6.12 2.19
CA THR A 45 -8.61 -5.18 2.86
C THR A 45 -8.05 -3.77 2.69
N MET A 46 -8.92 -2.84 2.33
CA MET A 46 -8.53 -1.45 2.20
C MET A 46 -8.21 -0.82 3.57
N LEU A 47 -7.10 -0.10 3.67
CA LEU A 47 -6.67 0.54 4.92
C LEU A 47 -7.04 2.02 5.02
N ASN A 48 -6.96 2.77 3.92
CA ASN A 48 -7.28 4.19 3.90
C ASN A 48 -8.74 4.43 3.50
N THR A 49 -9.42 5.38 4.14
CA THR A 49 -10.78 5.80 3.72
C THR A 49 -10.73 6.88 2.65
N SER A 50 -9.80 7.82 2.78
CA SER A 50 -9.50 8.89 1.82
C SER A 50 -8.29 8.56 0.96
N LEU A 51 -8.29 9.01 -0.30
CA LEU A 51 -7.16 8.80 -1.22
C LEU A 51 -5.89 9.44 -0.66
N VAL A 52 -4.77 8.69 -0.73
CA VAL A 52 -3.45 9.21 -0.39
C VAL A 52 -2.94 9.99 -1.60
N THR A 53 -2.71 11.29 -1.47
CA THR A 53 -2.17 12.13 -2.55
C THR A 53 -0.64 12.03 -2.66
N GLY A 54 0.01 11.65 -1.55
CA GLY A 54 1.44 11.36 -1.50
C GLY A 54 1.78 9.95 -1.98
N VAL A 55 3.07 9.60 -1.85
CA VAL A 55 3.62 8.30 -2.23
C VAL A 55 4.04 7.45 -1.04
N THR A 56 3.56 7.82 0.15
CA THR A 56 3.89 7.19 1.43
C THR A 56 2.64 6.99 2.27
N TYR A 57 2.58 5.88 2.99
CA TYR A 57 1.50 5.58 3.94
C TYR A 57 2.04 4.78 5.12
N THR A 58 1.66 5.18 6.33
CA THR A 58 2.04 4.47 7.55
C THR A 58 0.87 3.66 8.06
N ASP A 59 1.00 2.34 8.06
CA ASP A 59 0.06 1.44 8.72
C ASP A 59 0.47 1.26 10.19
N THR A 60 -0.28 1.87 11.11
CA THR A 60 -0.06 1.78 12.57
C THR A 60 -0.92 0.71 13.23
N THR A 61 -1.68 -0.07 12.46
CA THR A 61 -2.63 -1.08 12.97
C THR A 61 -2.06 -2.50 12.94
N VAL A 62 -0.76 -2.62 12.65
CA VAL A 62 -0.05 -3.89 12.59
C VAL A 62 0.24 -4.46 13.98
N GLN A 63 0.27 -5.78 14.06
CA GLN A 63 0.61 -6.51 15.29
C GLN A 63 1.96 -7.20 15.16
N SER A 64 2.73 -7.21 16.25
CA SER A 64 4.03 -7.88 16.36
C SER A 64 3.90 -9.39 16.15
N GLY A 65 4.88 -9.98 15.48
CA GLY A 65 4.89 -11.41 15.11
C GLY A 65 4.08 -11.78 13.87
N GLN A 66 3.45 -10.82 13.21
CA GLN A 66 2.62 -11.07 12.03
C GLN A 66 3.32 -10.61 10.75
N THR A 67 3.06 -11.32 9.65
CA THR A 67 3.43 -10.89 8.30
C THR A 67 2.22 -10.28 7.61
N TYR A 68 2.42 -9.11 7.01
CA TYR A 68 1.40 -8.41 6.24
C TYR A 68 1.87 -8.23 4.80
N TYR A 69 0.92 -8.31 3.87
CA TYR A 69 1.12 -8.16 2.44
C TYR A 69 0.34 -6.95 1.96
N TYR A 70 1.04 -6.02 1.32
CA TYR A 70 0.48 -4.75 0.89
C TYR A 70 0.49 -4.61 -0.61
N VAL A 71 -0.57 -4.01 -1.13
CA VAL A 71 -0.69 -3.60 -2.53
C VAL A 71 -1.28 -2.20 -2.59
N VAL A 72 -0.93 -1.47 -3.64
CA VAL A 72 -1.40 -0.11 -3.88
C VAL A 72 -2.09 -0.06 -5.23
N THR A 73 -3.23 0.61 -5.30
CA THR A 73 -3.91 0.96 -6.55
C THR A 73 -3.90 2.48 -6.72
N ALA A 74 -3.69 2.93 -7.95
CA ALA A 74 -3.85 4.33 -8.31
C ALA A 74 -5.32 4.60 -8.65
N VAL A 75 -5.80 5.78 -8.29
CA VAL A 75 -7.17 6.22 -8.56
C VAL A 75 -7.12 7.51 -9.37
N ASP A 76 -7.80 7.53 -10.52
CA ASP A 76 -7.88 8.71 -11.37
C ASP A 76 -8.93 9.73 -10.87
N THR A 77 -8.98 10.91 -11.50
CA THR A 77 -9.97 11.95 -11.20
C THR A 77 -11.41 11.54 -11.49
N SER A 78 -11.61 10.47 -12.27
CA SER A 78 -12.90 9.88 -12.58
C SER A 78 -13.27 8.74 -11.60
N ASN A 79 -12.49 8.55 -10.53
CA ASN A 79 -12.62 7.47 -9.53
C ASN A 79 -12.40 6.04 -10.07
N ASN A 80 -11.74 5.87 -11.22
CA ASN A 80 -11.35 4.54 -11.69
C ASN A 80 -10.11 4.06 -10.92
N GLN A 81 -10.15 2.83 -10.43
CA GLN A 81 -8.99 2.16 -9.83
C GLN A 81 -8.17 1.40 -10.87
N SER A 82 -6.85 1.49 -10.75
CA SER A 82 -5.92 0.62 -11.46
C SER A 82 -5.97 -0.82 -10.94
N GLY A 83 -5.32 -1.73 -11.66
CA GLY A 83 -4.91 -3.01 -11.08
C GLY A 83 -3.96 -2.82 -9.89
N TYR A 84 -3.79 -3.88 -9.09
CA TYR A 84 -2.85 -3.91 -7.97
C TYR A 84 -1.40 -3.71 -8.42
N SER A 85 -0.63 -3.01 -7.61
CA SER A 85 0.83 -2.96 -7.70
C SER A 85 1.48 -4.33 -7.53
N ASN A 86 2.81 -4.38 -7.62
CA ASN A 86 3.56 -5.45 -6.99
C ASN A 86 3.18 -5.53 -5.50
N GLN A 87 3.12 -6.76 -4.98
CA GLN A 87 2.92 -6.98 -3.56
C GLN A 87 4.23 -6.71 -2.81
N ALA A 88 4.17 -5.98 -1.71
CA ALA A 88 5.24 -5.93 -0.73
C ALA A 88 4.85 -6.75 0.50
N SER A 89 5.82 -7.41 1.12
CA SER A 89 5.65 -8.05 2.42
C SER A 89 6.37 -7.25 3.51
N ALA A 90 5.75 -7.16 4.68
CA ALA A 90 6.37 -6.64 5.89
C ALA A 90 6.18 -7.65 7.02
N ALA A 91 7.28 -8.13 7.59
CA ALA A 91 7.27 -8.97 8.77
C ALA A 91 7.48 -8.08 9.99
N ILE A 92 6.53 -8.09 10.93
CA ILE A 92 6.65 -7.33 12.17
C ILE A 92 7.36 -8.23 13.19
N PRO A 93 8.56 -7.87 13.66
CA PRO A 93 9.23 -8.65 14.70
C PRO A 93 8.39 -8.66 15.98
N GLN A 94 8.52 -9.74 16.77
CA GLN A 94 7.92 -9.86 18.10
C GLN A 94 8.65 -9.00 19.13
#